data_AF-A0A920V872-F1
#
_entry.id   AF-A0A920V872-F1
#
_cell.length_a   1.000
_cell.length_b   1.000
_cell.length_c   1.000
_cell.angle_alpha   90.00
_cell.angle_beta   90.00
_cell.angle_gamma   90.00
#
_symmetry.space_group_name_H-M   'P 1'
#
loop_
_entity.id
_entity.type
_entity.pdbx_description
1 polymer ?
#
loop_
_entity_poly.entity_id
_entity_poly.type
_entity_poly.pdbx_seq_one_letter_code
_entity_poly.pdbx_strand_id
1 'polypeptide(L)'
;MMQPIPGGAIARPFVTHHNTLDKDFYLRIAPELYLKRLVVGGMHRVYEINRSFRNEGFPPKHNPEFTMLELYLAFASYEEIMTLVEEMVIEISKGFIWLYNNYISG
;
A
#
# COMPACT_ATOMS: atom_id res chain seq x y z
N MET A 1 11.61 -3.00 -2.83
CA MET A 1 10.44 -3.05 -3.76
C MET A 1 10.55 -4.13 -4.82
N MET A 2 11.74 -4.69 -5.10
CA MET A 2 11.87 -5.90 -5.92
C MET A 2 11.51 -7.16 -5.12
N GLN A 3 10.80 -8.10 -5.73
CA GLN A 3 10.43 -9.38 -5.15
C GLN A 3 10.82 -10.51 -6.11
N PRO A 4 11.31 -11.67 -5.61
CA PRO A 4 11.64 -12.81 -6.46
C PRO A 4 10.39 -13.51 -7.01
N ILE A 5 9.26 -13.38 -6.31
CA ILE A 5 7.95 -13.87 -6.72
C ILE A 5 6.94 -12.75 -6.43
N PRO A 6 6.17 -12.27 -7.43
CA PRO A 6 5.17 -11.25 -7.21
C PRO A 6 3.95 -11.86 -6.48
N GLY A 7 3.33 -11.11 -5.57
CA GLY A 7 2.14 -11.56 -4.86
C GLY A 7 1.44 -10.45 -4.08
N GLY A 8 0.34 -10.80 -3.41
CA GLY A 8 -0.48 -9.86 -2.64
C GLY A 8 -1.52 -9.08 -3.44
N ALA A 9 -1.61 -9.32 -4.76
CA ALA A 9 -2.65 -8.77 -5.61
C ALA A 9 -2.78 -9.60 -6.89
N ILE A 10 -3.88 -9.40 -7.63
CA ILE A 10 -4.06 -9.92 -8.99
C ILE A 10 -3.72 -8.78 -9.96
N ALA A 11 -2.48 -8.74 -10.43
CA ALA A 11 -1.99 -7.71 -11.36
C ALA A 11 -0.82 -8.24 -12.19
N ARG A 12 -0.61 -7.70 -13.40
CA ARG A 12 0.58 -8.01 -14.21
C ARG A 12 1.79 -7.25 -13.66
N PRO A 13 2.90 -7.91 -13.28
CA PRO A 13 4.07 -7.22 -12.73
C PRO A 13 4.96 -6.62 -13.83
N PHE A 14 5.76 -5.62 -13.46
CA PHE A 14 6.97 -5.29 -14.21
C PHE A 14 8.08 -6.29 -13.89
N VAL A 15 8.84 -6.68 -14.91
CA VAL A 15 9.96 -7.62 -14.79
C VAL A 15 11.26 -6.85 -15.02
N THR A 16 12.29 -7.17 -14.24
CA THR A 16 13.66 -6.64 -14.38
C THR A 16 14.66 -7.76 -14.15
N HIS A 17 15.93 -7.55 -14.52
CA HIS A 17 16.98 -8.55 -14.41
C HIS A 17 18.11 -8.05 -13.49
N HIS A 18 18.48 -8.86 -12.51
CA HIS A 18 19.55 -8.55 -11.56
C HIS A 18 20.88 -9.16 -12.02
N ASN A 19 21.72 -8.37 -12.71
CA ASN A 19 22.96 -8.82 -13.36
C ASN A 19 23.89 -9.68 -12.49
N THR A 20 24.20 -9.28 -11.25
CA THR A 20 25.13 -10.03 -10.38
C THR A 20 24.57 -11.39 -9.93
N LEU A 21 23.25 -11.50 -9.81
CA LEU A 21 22.58 -12.73 -9.37
C LEU A 21 22.14 -13.59 -10.55
N ASP A 22 22.25 -13.06 -11.79
CA ASP A 22 21.78 -13.65 -13.04
C ASP A 22 20.34 -14.18 -12.93
N LYS A 23 19.44 -13.35 -12.38
CA LYS A 23 18.06 -13.73 -12.07
C LYS A 23 17.09 -12.60 -12.31
N ASP A 24 15.89 -12.97 -12.74
CA ASP A 24 14.79 -12.05 -12.88
C ASP A 24 14.15 -11.72 -11.53
N PHE A 25 13.71 -10.47 -11.41
CA PHE A 25 12.97 -9.94 -10.28
C PHE A 25 11.75 -9.17 -10.78
N TYR A 26 10.79 -8.99 -9.88
CA TYR A 26 9.54 -8.32 -10.17
C TYR A 26 9.42 -7.07 -9.30
N LEU A 27 9.01 -5.94 -9.89
CA LEU A 27 8.56 -4.81 -9.07
C LEU A 27 7.26 -5.21 -8.37
N ARG A 28 7.16 -4.96 -7.07
CA ARG A 28 6.02 -5.42 -6.26
C ARG A 28 4.70 -4.85 -6.77
N ILE A 29 3.67 -5.69 -6.72
CA ILE A 29 2.28 -5.33 -7.02
C ILE A 29 1.48 -4.99 -5.75
N ALA A 30 1.90 -5.51 -4.58
CA ALA A 30 1.41 -5.19 -3.24
C ALA A 30 2.45 -5.61 -2.16
N PRO A 31 2.44 -4.99 -0.97
CA PRO A 31 3.25 -5.40 0.18
C PRO A 31 2.63 -6.50 1.08
N GLU A 32 1.35 -6.87 0.91
CA GLU A 32 0.58 -7.86 1.70
C GLU A 32 1.40 -8.99 2.34
N LEU A 33 2.08 -9.80 1.52
CA LEU A 33 2.73 -11.03 2.01
C LEU A 33 3.89 -10.72 2.96
N TYR A 34 4.56 -9.59 2.80
CA TYR A 34 5.65 -9.17 3.68
C TYR A 34 5.09 -8.60 4.98
N LEU A 35 4.02 -7.81 4.93
CA LEU A 35 3.38 -7.29 6.14
C LEU A 35 2.79 -8.42 6.99
N LYS A 36 2.15 -9.42 6.37
CA LYS A 36 1.69 -10.63 7.09
C LYS A 36 2.83 -11.40 7.75
N ARG A 37 4.01 -11.49 7.11
CA ARG A 37 5.20 -12.09 7.74
C ARG A 37 5.66 -11.33 8.98
N LEU A 38 5.59 -10.00 8.98
CA LEU A 38 5.90 -9.21 10.18
C LEU A 38 4.91 -9.48 11.31
N VAL A 39 3.62 -9.61 10.99
CA VAL A 39 2.58 -10.00 11.97
C VAL A 39 2.86 -11.38 12.57
N VAL A 40 3.18 -12.37 11.73
CA VAL A 40 3.61 -13.70 12.19
C VAL A 40 4.87 -13.62 13.05
N GLY A 41 5.79 -12.70 12.72
CA GLY A 41 7.00 -12.42 13.49
C GLY A 41 6.79 -11.67 14.81
N GLY A 42 5.54 -11.40 15.21
CA GLY A 42 5.19 -10.76 16.49
C GLY A 42 4.91 -9.25 16.40
N MET A 43 4.98 -8.64 15.22
CA MET A 43 4.59 -7.23 15.06
C MET A 43 3.07 -7.11 14.91
N HIS A 44 2.37 -6.91 16.02
CA HIS A 44 0.90 -6.95 16.03
C HIS A 44 0.20 -5.83 15.26
N ARG A 45 0.88 -4.72 14.96
CA ARG A 45 0.31 -3.59 14.21
C ARG A 45 1.36 -3.06 13.25
N VAL A 46 1.12 -3.21 11.95
CA VAL A 46 2.05 -2.78 10.91
C VAL A 46 1.28 -2.06 9.80
N TYR A 47 1.89 -1.04 9.21
CA TYR A 47 1.39 -0.41 8.00
C TYR A 47 2.56 0.03 7.13
N GLU A 48 2.31 0.20 5.84
CA GLU A 48 3.25 0.78 4.89
C GLU A 48 2.51 1.75 3.96
N ILE A 49 3.08 2.96 3.78
CA ILE A 49 2.69 3.91 2.73
C ILE A 49 3.83 4.00 1.74
N ASN A 50 3.66 3.42 0.54
CA ASN A 50 4.75 3.35 -0.42
C ASN A 50 4.23 3.03 -1.83
N ARG A 51 5.15 2.90 -2.80
CA ARG A 51 4.85 2.64 -4.20
C ARG A 51 4.61 1.16 -4.50
N SER A 52 3.61 0.92 -5.34
CA SER A 52 3.30 -0.35 -5.98
C SER A 52 3.25 -0.15 -7.49
N PHE A 53 3.60 -1.19 -8.25
CA PHE A 53 3.79 -1.12 -9.69
C PHE A 53 2.91 -2.16 -10.38
N ARG A 54 2.15 -1.76 -11.40
CA ARG A 54 1.31 -2.64 -12.19
C ARG A 54 1.49 -2.35 -13.68
N ASN A 55 1.91 -3.38 -14.41
CA ASN A 55 2.14 -3.33 -15.86
C ASN A 55 0.83 -3.58 -16.61
N GLU A 56 -0.12 -2.66 -16.45
CA GLU A 56 -1.46 -2.71 -17.01
C GLU A 56 -1.67 -1.57 -18.02
N GLY A 57 -2.85 -1.49 -18.63
CA GLY A 57 -3.21 -0.38 -19.50
C GLY A 57 -3.22 0.96 -18.77
N PHE A 58 -3.31 2.06 -19.51
CA PHE A 58 -3.26 3.44 -18.98
C PHE A 58 -4.58 4.23 -19.16
N PRO A 59 -5.70 3.81 -18.55
CA PRO A 59 -6.89 4.65 -18.43
C PRO A 59 -6.71 5.75 -17.35
N PRO A 60 -7.55 6.80 -17.32
CA PRO A 60 -7.36 7.98 -16.45
C PRO A 60 -7.26 7.70 -14.94
N LYS A 61 -7.73 6.54 -14.48
CA LYS A 61 -7.70 6.13 -13.07
C LYS A 61 -6.57 5.15 -12.73
N HIS A 62 -5.73 4.75 -13.69
CA HIS A 62 -4.71 3.73 -13.49
C HIS A 62 -3.35 4.25 -13.95
N ASN A 63 -2.48 4.54 -12.99
CA ASN A 63 -1.08 4.86 -13.25
C ASN A 63 -0.23 3.60 -13.01
N PRO A 64 0.79 3.31 -13.84
CA PRO A 64 1.59 2.09 -13.70
C PRO A 64 2.40 2.04 -12.40
N GLU A 65 2.61 3.19 -11.76
CA GLU A 65 3.12 3.33 -10.40
C GLU A 65 2.11 4.14 -9.58
N PHE A 66 1.73 3.67 -8.40
CA PHE A 66 0.84 4.43 -7.51
C PHE A 66 1.24 4.26 -6.05
N THR A 67 0.84 5.22 -5.23
CA THR A 67 1.02 5.15 -3.77
C THR A 67 -0.20 4.48 -3.16
N MET A 68 0.02 3.56 -2.25
CA MET A 68 -1.04 2.99 -1.43
C MET A 68 -0.61 2.92 0.03
N LEU A 69 -1.60 2.94 0.92
CA LEU A 69 -1.47 2.54 2.31
C LEU A 69 -1.99 1.10 2.43
N GLU A 70 -1.20 0.23 3.02
CA GLU A 70 -1.65 -1.10 3.45
C GLU A 70 -1.34 -1.31 4.93
N LEU A 71 -2.28 -1.89 5.68
CA LEU A 71 -2.15 -2.10 7.11
C LEU A 71 -2.61 -3.51 7.50
N TYR A 72 -2.01 -4.03 8.57
CA TYR A 72 -2.40 -5.27 9.22
C TYR A 72 -2.43 -5.09 10.73
N LEU A 73 -3.50 -5.59 11.34
CA LEU A 73 -3.72 -5.59 12.78
C LEU A 73 -3.98 -7.03 13.24
N ALA A 74 -3.11 -7.55 14.11
CA ALA A 74 -3.32 -8.84 14.73
C ALA A 74 -4.56 -8.81 15.63
N PHE A 75 -5.29 -9.93 15.65
CA PHE A 75 -6.49 -10.13 16.45
C PHE A 75 -7.68 -9.22 16.10
N ALA A 76 -7.59 -8.43 15.04
CA ALA A 76 -8.69 -7.60 14.58
C ALA A 76 -9.57 -8.35 13.57
N SER A 77 -10.89 -8.18 13.68
CA SER A 77 -11.85 -8.54 12.63
C SER A 77 -11.92 -7.46 11.55
N TYR A 78 -12.61 -7.74 10.45
CA TYR A 78 -12.77 -6.75 9.39
C TYR A 78 -13.64 -5.56 9.83
N GLU A 79 -14.58 -5.77 10.76
CA GLU A 79 -15.41 -4.71 11.33
C GLU A 79 -14.57 -3.68 12.11
N GLU A 80 -13.58 -4.14 12.88
CA GLU A 80 -12.64 -3.25 13.56
C GLU A 80 -11.81 -2.44 12.56
N ILE A 81 -11.44 -3.03 11.41
CA ILE A 81 -10.76 -2.32 10.32
C ILE A 81 -11.70 -1.31 9.64
N MET A 82 -12.98 -1.64 9.46
CA MET A 82 -13.97 -0.70 8.91
C MET A 82 -14.10 0.55 9.79
N THR A 83 -14.30 0.36 11.10
CA THR A 83 -14.35 1.48 12.05
C THR A 83 -13.08 2.32 12.01
N LEU A 84 -11.91 1.69 12.02
CA LEU A 84 -10.62 2.38 11.91
C LEU A 84 -10.53 3.25 10.64
N VAL A 85 -10.94 2.71 9.49
CA VAL A 85 -10.88 3.43 8.21
C VAL A 85 -11.87 4.59 8.17
N GLU A 86 -13.09 4.40 8.68
CA GLU A 86 -14.11 5.46 8.78
C GLU A 86 -13.61 6.63 9.63
N GLU A 87 -13.11 6.35 10.83
CA GLU A 87 -12.55 7.35 11.74
C GLU A 87 -11.37 8.09 11.10
N MET A 88 -10.45 7.36 10.48
CA MET A 88 -9.28 7.94 9.81
C MET A 88 -9.69 8.93 8.71
N VAL A 89 -10.66 8.58 7.86
CA VAL A 89 -11.12 9.45 6.78
C VAL A 89 -11.81 10.70 7.32
N ILE A 90 -12.62 10.56 8.37
CA ILE A 90 -13.30 11.69 9.03
C ILE A 90 -12.27 12.67 9.60
N GLU A 91 -11.28 12.19 10.35
CA GLU A 91 -10.28 13.05 11.00
C GLU A 91 -9.37 13.75 9.98
N ILE A 92 -8.96 13.06 8.91
CA ILE A 92 -8.20 13.68 7.81
C ILE A 92 -9.04 14.80 7.16
N SER A 93 -10.33 14.56 6.93
CA SER A 93 -11.22 15.54 6.29
C SER A 93 -11.42 16.78 7.17
N LYS A 94 -11.64 16.60 8.47
CA LYS A 94 -11.72 17.70 9.44
C LYS A 94 -10.42 18.52 9.46
N GLY A 95 -9.27 17.83 9.49
CA GLY A 95 -7.97 18.47 9.45
C GLY A 95 -7.76 19.31 8.19
N PHE A 96 -8.17 18.79 7.03
CA PHE A 96 -8.11 19.53 5.77
C PHE A 96 -9.00 20.77 5.77
N ILE A 97 -10.26 20.65 6.18
CA ILE A 97 -11.20 21.79 6.27
C ILE A 97 -10.66 22.85 7.24
N TRP A 98 -10.12 22.41 8.38
CA TRP A 98 -9.52 23.32 9.35
C TRP A 98 -8.31 24.06 8.75
N LEU A 99 -7.40 23.36 8.08
CA LEU A 99 -6.25 23.98 7.41
C LEU A 99 -6.70 24.98 6.35
N TYR A 100 -7.68 24.62 5.54
CA TYR A 100 -8.21 25.48 4.49
C TYR A 100 -8.76 26.79 5.07
N ASN A 101 -9.62 26.69 6.09
CA ASN A 101 -10.27 27.84 6.72
C ASN A 101 -9.29 28.77 7.47
N ASN A 102 -8.17 28.25 7.96
CA ASN A 102 -7.23 29.03 8.78
C ASN A 102 -5.99 29.52 8.03
N TYR A 103 -5.65 28.93 6.87
CA TYR A 103 -4.40 29.24 6.17
C TYR A 103 -4.53 29.44 4.66
N ILE A 104 -5.61 28.96 4.02
CA ILE A 104 -5.71 28.97 2.55
C ILE A 104 -6.81 29.93 2.06
N SER A 105 -7.90 30.08 2.80
CA SER A 105 -9.03 30.94 2.42
C SER A 105 -8.89 32.41 2.84
N GLY A 106 -7.71 32.82 3.32
CA GLY A 106 -7.39 34.20 3.72
C GLY A 106 -6.70 34.98 2.61
#